data_AF-A0A354UTY9-F1
#
_entry.id   AF-A0A354UTY9-F1
#
_cell.length_a   1.000
_cell.length_b   1.000
_cell.length_c   1.000
_cell.angle_alpha   90.00
_cell.angle_beta   90.00
_cell.angle_gamma   90.00
#
_symmetry.space_group_name_H-M   'P 1'
#
loop_
_entity.id
_entity.type
_entity.pdbx_description
1 polymer ?
#
loop_
_entity_poly.entity_id
_entity_poly.type
_entity_poly.pdbx_seq_one_letter_code
_entity_poly.pdbx_strand_id
1 'polypeptide(L)'
;MAYQFWFVVGSQSLYGEEVLKTVARRAEEMAQEMSKHLPYPLVYKVTAMSNSQIADIVKEANYDDSCAGIITWCHTFSPSKMWINGLVNLQKPYCHFATQYNLEIPNEEIDMDFMNLNQSAHGDIEFGHICTRMRVPRKVVVGYWKSEEAQKQIATWARVAAGVADAHNVRCLMFGMNMNNVAVTDGDRVEFEQRLGYHVDYYPVSSLMEYFKKVTDEEADALVEEYKKEYTIKIDESGEEVYWEKVKNSAKAEIALRRVLKDEGAIAFTTNFDDLGDADVNDPNFVGFDQIPGLASQRLMAEGYGFGAEGDW
;
A
#
# COMPACT_ATOMS: atom_id res chain seq x y z
N MET A 1 1.14 9.00 3.01
CA MET A 1 2.08 9.14 4.16
C MET A 1 3.31 8.28 3.90
N ALA A 2 4.44 8.52 4.57
CA ALA A 2 5.59 7.61 4.48
C ALA A 2 5.40 6.46 5.48
N TYR A 3 5.24 5.23 4.98
CA TYR A 3 5.11 4.04 5.82
C TYR A 3 6.45 3.56 6.38
N GLN A 4 6.41 2.94 7.55
CA GLN A 4 7.53 2.28 8.22
C GLN A 4 7.12 0.90 8.74
N PHE A 5 8.11 0.05 8.98
CA PHE A 5 7.93 -1.28 9.55
C PHE A 5 8.62 -1.35 10.91
N TRP A 6 7.95 -1.96 11.88
CA TRP A 6 8.48 -2.04 13.24
C TRP A 6 9.21 -3.34 13.46
N PHE A 7 10.44 -3.25 13.97
CA PHE A 7 11.26 -4.40 14.34
C PHE A 7 11.16 -4.65 15.84
N VAL A 8 10.50 -5.76 16.19
CA VAL A 8 10.24 -6.17 17.58
C VAL A 8 11.04 -7.43 17.87
N VAL A 9 11.95 -7.36 18.84
CA VAL A 9 12.86 -8.46 19.15
C VAL A 9 12.41 -9.19 20.40
N GLY A 10 12.35 -10.52 20.33
CA GLY A 10 11.98 -11.39 21.45
C GLY A 10 13.16 -11.73 22.34
N SER A 11 12.95 -11.62 23.66
CA SER A 11 13.85 -12.12 24.69
C SER A 11 13.10 -12.49 25.98
N GLN A 12 13.82 -12.62 27.10
CA GLN A 12 13.29 -12.71 28.47
C GLN A 12 14.25 -12.09 29.47
N SER A 13 13.73 -11.65 30.62
CA SER A 13 14.49 -10.94 31.65
C SER A 13 15.57 -11.79 32.35
N LEU A 14 15.47 -13.12 32.26
CA LEU A 14 16.39 -14.05 32.92
C LEU A 14 17.83 -13.99 32.40
N TYR A 15 18.07 -13.40 31.22
CA TYR A 15 19.39 -13.32 30.61
C TYR A 15 20.29 -12.21 31.17
N GLY A 16 19.76 -11.35 32.05
CA GLY A 16 20.53 -10.27 32.65
C GLY A 16 20.68 -9.04 31.73
N GLU A 17 20.97 -7.90 32.36
CA GLU A 17 20.90 -6.58 31.70
C GLU A 17 21.92 -6.43 30.55
N GLU A 18 23.14 -6.94 30.71
CA GLU A 18 24.20 -6.82 29.70
C GLU A 18 23.91 -7.60 28.41
N VAL A 19 23.29 -8.79 28.54
CA VAL A 19 22.82 -9.56 27.39
C VAL A 19 21.71 -8.79 26.68
N LEU A 20 20.76 -8.23 27.43
CA LEU A 20 19.64 -7.48 26.88
C LEU A 20 20.08 -6.17 26.18
N LYS A 21 21.06 -5.45 26.73
CA LYS A 21 21.70 -4.31 26.07
C LYS A 21 22.36 -4.72 24.75
N THR A 22 23.04 -5.87 24.74
CA THR A 22 23.66 -6.40 23.52
C THR A 22 22.62 -6.76 22.46
N VAL A 23 21.52 -7.42 22.87
CA VAL A 23 20.39 -7.75 21.98
C VAL A 23 19.78 -6.47 21.39
N ALA A 24 19.52 -5.46 22.22
CA ALA A 24 18.97 -4.19 21.77
C ALA A 24 19.89 -3.48 20.78
N ARG A 25 21.18 -3.37 21.08
CA ARG A 25 22.19 -2.77 20.19
C ARG A 25 22.26 -3.47 18.83
N ARG A 26 22.26 -4.80 18.83
CA ARG A 26 22.29 -5.60 17.59
C ARG A 26 21.01 -5.44 16.78
N ALA A 27 19.86 -5.39 17.44
CA ALA A 27 18.58 -5.18 16.79
C ALA A 27 18.50 -3.81 16.11
N GLU A 28 18.99 -2.77 16.78
CA GLU A 28 19.06 -1.41 16.23
C GLU A 28 20.03 -1.34 15.04
N GLU A 29 21.21 -1.95 15.13
CA GLU A 29 22.16 -2.05 14.02
C GLU A 29 21.54 -2.75 12.80
N MET A 30 20.89 -3.91 13.01
CA MET A 30 20.22 -4.65 11.95
C MET A 30 19.13 -3.80 11.29
N ALA A 31 18.30 -3.13 12.10
CA ALA A 31 17.24 -2.27 11.59
C ALA A 31 17.78 -1.12 10.73
N GLN A 32 18.81 -0.41 11.21
CA GLN A 32 19.46 0.69 10.49
C GLN A 32 20.11 0.24 9.18
N GLU A 33 20.81 -0.89 9.20
CA GLU A 33 21.52 -1.40 8.03
C GLU A 33 20.56 -1.99 7.00
N MET A 34 19.58 -2.81 7.41
CA MET A 34 18.57 -3.36 6.50
C MET A 34 17.72 -2.25 5.88
N SER A 35 17.43 -1.16 6.61
CA SER A 35 16.70 -0.01 6.06
C SER A 35 17.35 0.60 4.82
N LYS A 36 18.66 0.45 4.63
CA LYS A 36 19.38 0.95 3.43
C LYS A 36 19.05 0.15 2.17
N HIS A 37 18.51 -1.05 2.33
CA HIS A 37 18.24 -2.00 1.24
C HIS A 37 16.74 -2.33 1.10
N LEU A 38 15.95 -2.06 2.13
CA LEU A 38 14.50 -2.25 2.12
C LEU A 38 13.79 -1.04 1.49
N PRO A 39 12.60 -1.25 0.87
CA PRO A 39 11.84 -0.17 0.25
C PRO A 39 11.23 0.81 1.27
N TYR A 40 11.16 0.43 2.55
CA TYR A 40 10.63 1.24 3.64
C TYR A 40 11.56 1.14 4.86
N PRO A 41 11.61 2.18 5.72
CA PRO A 41 12.38 2.14 6.96
C PRO A 41 11.95 0.98 7.86
N LEU A 42 12.94 0.29 8.42
CA LEU A 42 12.79 -0.69 9.49
C LEU A 42 13.23 -0.04 10.81
N VAL A 43 12.31 0.10 11.76
CA VAL A 43 12.52 0.84 13.01
C VAL A 43 12.52 -0.13 14.18
N TYR A 44 13.65 -0.26 14.87
CA TYR A 44 13.72 -1.00 16.12
C TYR A 44 12.86 -0.32 17.18
N LYS A 45 11.99 -1.11 17.84
CA LYS A 45 11.06 -0.60 18.84
C LYS A 45 11.39 -1.08 20.24
N VAL A 46 11.57 -2.38 20.42
CA VAL A 46 11.72 -2.97 21.74
C VAL A 46 12.36 -4.35 21.67
N THR A 47 13.13 -4.69 22.69
CA THR A 47 13.44 -6.07 23.06
C THR A 47 12.41 -6.51 24.09
N ALA A 48 11.35 -7.17 23.63
CA ALA A 48 10.20 -7.53 24.43
C ALA A 48 10.49 -8.77 25.30
N MET A 49 10.18 -8.67 26.59
CA MET A 49 10.53 -9.68 27.60
C MET A 49 9.34 -10.12 28.46
N SER A 50 8.17 -9.51 28.27
CA SER A 50 6.96 -9.83 29.01
C SER A 50 5.72 -9.74 28.14
N ASN A 51 4.63 -10.36 28.60
CA ASN A 51 3.34 -10.26 27.93
C ASN A 51 2.83 -8.82 27.84
N SER A 52 3.05 -8.00 28.88
CA SER A 52 2.62 -6.61 28.89
C SER A 52 3.38 -5.78 27.86
N GLN A 53 4.71 -5.92 27.78
CA GLN A 53 5.51 -5.19 26.79
C GLN A 53 5.11 -5.55 25.35
N ILE A 54 4.82 -6.83 25.09
CA ILE A 54 4.36 -7.27 23.77
C ILE A 54 2.96 -6.73 23.46
N ALA A 55 2.05 -6.71 24.44
CA ALA A 55 0.72 -6.14 24.27
C ALA A 55 0.77 -4.62 24.03
N ASP A 56 1.63 -3.90 24.76
CA ASP A 56 1.78 -2.45 24.65
C ASP A 56 2.33 -2.06 23.27
N ILE A 57 3.39 -2.74 22.79
CA ILE A 57 3.95 -2.42 21.47
C ILE A 57 2.98 -2.73 20.32
N VAL A 58 2.17 -3.80 20.44
CA VAL A 58 1.12 -4.09 19.45
C VAL A 58 0.03 -3.04 19.48
N LYS A 59 -0.37 -2.57 20.67
CA LYS A 59 -1.36 -1.50 20.81
C LYS A 59 -0.85 -0.21 20.15
N GLU A 60 0.41 0.15 20.37
CA GLU A 60 1.04 1.28 19.71
C GLU A 60 1.08 1.08 18.18
N ALA A 61 1.46 -0.10 17.71
CA ALA A 61 1.56 -0.41 16.27
C ALA A 61 0.20 -0.33 15.56
N ASN A 62 -0.88 -0.76 16.21
CA ASN A 62 -2.22 -0.67 15.65
C ASN A 62 -2.70 0.79 15.55
N TYR A 63 -2.29 1.65 16.48
CA TYR A 63 -2.71 3.06 16.54
C TYR A 63 -1.89 3.98 15.62
N ASP A 64 -0.65 3.62 15.32
CA ASP A 64 0.23 4.42 14.45
C ASP A 64 -0.08 4.14 12.96
N ASP A 65 -0.66 5.11 12.28
CA ASP A 65 -0.98 5.04 10.84
C ASP A 65 0.26 4.92 9.95
N SER A 66 1.44 5.34 10.43
CA SER A 66 2.70 5.13 9.70
C SER A 66 3.20 3.69 9.79
N CYS A 67 2.77 2.91 10.78
CA CYS A 67 3.17 1.51 10.94
C CYS A 67 2.36 0.61 9.99
N ALA A 68 2.99 0.21 8.88
CA ALA A 68 2.39 -0.68 7.88
C ALA A 68 2.54 -2.18 8.21
N GLY A 69 3.33 -2.53 9.24
CA GLY A 69 3.50 -3.91 9.65
C GLY A 69 4.60 -4.12 10.69
N ILE A 70 4.61 -5.31 11.29
CA ILE A 70 5.61 -5.70 12.29
C ILE A 70 6.46 -6.85 11.73
N ILE A 71 7.78 -6.71 11.90
CA ILE A 71 8.77 -7.76 11.72
C ILE A 71 9.25 -8.21 13.10
N THR A 72 9.14 -9.50 13.41
CA THR A 72 9.63 -10.06 14.68
C THR A 72 10.81 -10.98 14.47
N TRP A 73 11.76 -10.94 15.40
CA TRP A 73 12.87 -11.88 15.49
C TRP A 73 13.12 -12.26 16.95
N CYS A 74 13.14 -13.55 17.28
CA CYS A 74 13.51 -13.98 18.63
C CYS A 74 15.03 -14.14 18.70
N HIS A 75 15.76 -13.08 19.10
CA HIS A 75 17.22 -13.13 19.25
C HIS A 75 17.65 -14.19 20.30
N THR A 76 16.96 -14.20 21.43
CA THR A 76 17.14 -15.22 22.46
C THR A 76 15.86 -16.07 22.57
N PHE A 77 15.84 -17.02 23.50
CA PHE A 77 14.61 -17.75 23.77
C PHE A 77 13.58 -16.80 24.42
N SER A 78 12.46 -16.57 23.74
CA SER A 78 11.35 -15.76 24.24
C SER A 78 10.13 -16.67 24.45
N PRO A 79 9.81 -17.06 25.71
CA PRO A 79 8.70 -17.96 26.00
C PRO A 79 7.38 -17.54 25.33
N SER A 80 6.92 -18.36 24.40
CA SER A 80 5.87 -17.99 23.45
C SER A 80 4.51 -17.64 24.04
N LYS A 81 4.19 -18.14 25.24
CA LYS A 81 2.95 -17.77 25.93
C LYS A 81 2.86 -16.27 26.20
N MET A 82 3.98 -15.57 26.31
CA MET A 82 4.00 -14.11 26.50
C MET A 82 3.46 -13.38 25.27
N TRP A 83 3.59 -13.96 24.07
CA TRP A 83 3.19 -13.32 22.82
C TRP A 83 1.69 -13.39 22.53
N ILE A 84 0.94 -14.27 23.22
CA ILE A 84 -0.46 -14.57 22.91
C ILE A 84 -1.32 -13.30 22.85
N ASN A 85 -1.27 -12.46 23.89
CA ASN A 85 -2.14 -11.27 23.96
C ASN A 85 -1.79 -10.23 22.89
N GLY A 86 -0.50 -10.07 22.54
CA GLY A 86 -0.12 -9.20 21.44
C GLY A 86 -0.60 -9.77 20.10
N LEU A 87 -0.32 -11.05 19.84
CA LEU A 87 -0.69 -11.69 18.56
C LEU A 87 -2.21 -11.75 18.32
N VAL A 88 -3.02 -11.94 19.36
CA VAL A 88 -4.50 -11.90 19.22
C VAL A 88 -4.99 -10.51 18.80
N ASN A 89 -4.34 -9.45 19.30
CA ASN A 89 -4.79 -8.08 19.08
C ASN A 89 -4.11 -7.41 17.88
N LEU A 90 -3.14 -8.04 17.24
CA LEU A 90 -2.40 -7.45 16.13
C LEU A 90 -3.31 -7.32 14.90
N GLN A 91 -3.49 -6.09 14.42
CA GLN A 91 -4.31 -5.77 13.25
C GLN A 91 -3.46 -5.44 12.02
N LYS A 92 -2.15 -5.24 12.21
CA LYS A 92 -1.21 -4.94 11.12
C LYS A 92 -0.61 -6.22 10.53
N PRO A 93 -0.26 -6.24 9.22
CA PRO A 93 0.46 -7.34 8.61
C PRO A 93 1.71 -7.74 9.40
N TYR A 94 2.00 -9.04 9.41
CA TYR A 94 3.00 -9.62 10.29
C TYR A 94 4.03 -10.50 9.54
N CYS A 95 5.31 -10.27 9.80
CA CYS A 95 6.44 -11.05 9.30
C CYS A 95 7.29 -11.63 10.44
N HIS A 96 7.47 -12.94 10.45
CA HIS A 96 8.42 -13.63 11.29
C HIS A 96 9.75 -13.78 10.55
N PHE A 97 10.79 -13.09 11.02
CA PHE A 97 12.13 -13.19 10.48
C PHE A 97 13.02 -14.09 11.35
N ALA A 98 13.14 -15.35 10.95
CA ALA A 98 14.01 -16.33 11.59
C ALA A 98 15.44 -16.16 11.07
N THR A 99 16.25 -15.42 11.84
CA THR A 99 17.61 -15.04 11.48
C THR A 99 18.56 -15.22 12.66
N GLN A 100 19.85 -14.97 12.43
CA GLN A 100 20.90 -14.97 13.45
C GLN A 100 21.80 -13.76 13.18
N TYR A 101 22.27 -13.09 14.24
CA TYR A 101 23.14 -11.91 14.08
C TYR A 101 24.48 -12.27 13.41
N ASN A 102 25.07 -13.41 13.77
CA ASN A 102 26.29 -13.94 13.17
C ASN A 102 25.95 -14.82 11.95
N LEU A 103 26.75 -14.72 10.88
CA LEU A 103 26.64 -15.63 9.73
C LEU A 103 27.21 -17.02 10.06
N GLU A 104 28.38 -17.05 10.69
CA GLU A 104 29.11 -18.27 11.02
C GLU A 104 29.16 -18.49 12.53
N ILE A 105 29.34 -19.75 12.92
CA ILE A 105 29.62 -20.13 14.29
C ILE A 105 31.11 -19.85 14.57
N PRO A 106 31.46 -19.06 15.60
CA PRO A 106 32.86 -18.80 15.93
C PRO A 106 33.46 -20.03 16.63
N ASN A 107 33.94 -21.01 15.85
CA ASN A 107 34.34 -22.33 16.34
C ASN A 107 35.40 -22.30 17.45
N GLU A 108 36.28 -21.29 17.45
CA GLU A 108 37.36 -21.16 18.45
C GLU A 108 36.94 -20.38 19.71
N GLU A 109 35.86 -19.60 19.64
CA GLU A 109 35.43 -18.67 20.69
C GLU A 109 34.06 -19.04 21.30
N ILE A 110 33.36 -20.02 20.73
CA ILE A 110 32.03 -20.41 21.19
C ILE A 110 32.06 -20.97 22.61
N ASP A 111 31.27 -20.37 23.48
CA ASP A 111 31.06 -20.80 24.86
C ASP A 111 29.58 -20.69 25.26
N MET A 112 29.29 -20.89 26.56
CA MET A 112 27.92 -20.81 27.08
C MET A 112 27.34 -19.39 27.03
N ASP A 113 28.17 -18.35 27.12
CA ASP A 113 27.71 -16.96 27.04
C ASP A 113 27.28 -16.64 25.60
N PHE A 114 28.06 -17.10 24.60
CA PHE A 114 27.67 -17.06 23.20
C PHE A 114 26.35 -17.82 22.97
N MET A 115 26.21 -19.03 23.51
CA MET A 115 25.01 -19.85 23.32
C MET A 115 23.77 -19.24 24.00
N ASN A 116 23.92 -18.62 25.17
CA ASN A 116 22.81 -17.91 25.83
C ASN A 116 22.38 -16.66 25.07
N LEU A 117 23.30 -16.01 24.34
CA LEU A 117 22.98 -14.82 23.54
C LEU A 117 22.42 -15.17 22.14
N ASN A 118 22.98 -16.17 21.44
CA ASN A 118 22.75 -16.42 20.01
C ASN A 118 21.91 -17.68 19.76
N GLN A 119 20.68 -17.66 20.25
CA GLN A 119 19.83 -18.86 20.32
C GLN A 119 18.52 -18.76 19.56
N SER A 120 18.48 -17.94 18.50
CA SER A 120 17.34 -17.85 17.58
C SER A 120 16.99 -19.19 16.95
N ALA A 121 17.98 -20.08 16.78
CA ALA A 121 17.79 -21.42 16.22
C ALA A 121 16.67 -22.23 16.90
N HIS A 122 16.46 -22.09 18.22
CA HIS A 122 15.32 -22.69 18.92
C HIS A 122 14.30 -21.67 19.43
N GLY A 123 14.71 -20.42 19.68
CA GLY A 123 13.79 -19.33 20.05
C GLY A 123 12.73 -19.08 18.98
N ASP A 124 13.15 -18.96 17.71
CA ASP A 124 12.23 -18.76 16.60
C ASP A 124 11.38 -20.01 16.29
N ILE A 125 11.82 -21.22 16.64
CA ILE A 125 11.00 -22.44 16.50
C ILE A 125 9.86 -22.46 17.52
N GLU A 126 10.15 -22.14 18.78
CA GLU A 126 9.13 -22.03 19.84
C GLU A 126 8.12 -20.92 19.52
N PHE A 127 8.59 -19.79 19.01
CA PHE A 127 7.72 -18.72 18.52
C PHE A 127 6.96 -19.11 17.24
N GLY A 128 7.60 -19.89 16.37
CA GLY A 128 6.98 -20.61 15.27
C GLY A 128 5.76 -21.43 15.71
N HIS A 129 5.88 -22.19 16.80
CA HIS A 129 4.81 -23.02 17.34
C HIS A 129 3.57 -22.19 17.70
N ILE A 130 3.72 -21.12 18.49
CA ILE A 130 2.56 -20.38 19.01
C ILE A 130 1.76 -19.69 17.90
N CYS A 131 2.44 -19.06 16.94
CA CYS A 131 1.76 -18.41 15.82
C CYS A 131 0.97 -19.44 14.99
N THR A 132 1.54 -20.62 14.72
CA THR A 132 0.84 -21.70 14.01
C THR A 132 -0.32 -22.25 14.84
N ARG A 133 -0.13 -22.46 16.15
CA ARG A 133 -1.16 -22.93 17.08
C ARG A 133 -2.36 -21.98 17.14
N MET A 134 -2.11 -20.68 17.03
CA MET A 134 -3.12 -19.62 17.02
C MET A 134 -3.67 -19.31 15.62
N ARG A 135 -3.12 -19.90 14.56
CA ARG A 135 -3.46 -19.62 13.15
C ARG A 135 -3.26 -18.14 12.78
N VAL A 136 -2.22 -17.51 13.32
CA VAL A 136 -1.87 -16.13 12.97
C VAL A 136 -1.41 -16.08 11.51
N PRO A 137 -2.07 -15.32 10.63
CA PRO A 137 -1.60 -15.14 9.26
C PRO A 137 -0.27 -14.39 9.29
N ARG A 138 0.77 -14.98 8.68
CA ARG A 138 2.13 -14.40 8.70
C ARG A 138 2.94 -14.77 7.48
N LYS A 139 3.86 -13.88 7.11
CA LYS A 139 5.03 -14.24 6.30
C LYS A 139 6.10 -14.84 7.23
N VAL A 140 6.79 -15.87 6.76
CA VAL A 140 8.01 -16.37 7.39
C VAL A 140 9.16 -16.18 6.41
N VAL A 141 10.25 -15.56 6.88
CA VAL A 141 11.51 -15.46 6.15
C VAL A 141 12.59 -16.11 6.99
N VAL A 142 13.39 -16.97 6.38
CA VAL A 142 14.54 -17.62 7.02
C VAL A 142 15.79 -17.21 6.27
N GLY A 143 16.84 -16.82 6.99
CA GLY A 143 18.13 -16.52 6.37
C GLY A 143 18.93 -15.48 7.14
N TYR A 144 20.20 -15.33 6.79
CA TYR A 144 21.08 -14.31 7.38
C TYR A 144 20.60 -12.90 7.02
N TRP A 145 20.61 -11.98 7.98
CA TRP A 145 20.04 -10.64 7.83
C TRP A 145 20.78 -9.73 6.83
N LYS A 146 22.03 -10.03 6.49
CA LYS A 146 22.73 -9.36 5.37
C LYS A 146 22.62 -10.10 4.05
N SER A 147 21.89 -11.23 3.97
CA SER A 147 21.73 -11.94 2.70
C SER A 147 20.74 -11.20 1.80
N GLU A 148 21.12 -11.05 0.53
CA GLU A 148 20.27 -10.41 -0.47
C GLU A 148 18.93 -11.16 -0.63
N GLU A 149 18.96 -12.49 -0.57
CA GLU A 149 17.76 -13.32 -0.70
C GLU A 149 16.74 -13.05 0.41
N ALA A 150 17.17 -13.01 1.68
CA ALA A 150 16.28 -12.74 2.81
C ALA A 150 15.72 -11.31 2.74
N GLN A 151 16.58 -10.33 2.45
CA GLN A 151 16.15 -8.94 2.32
C GLN A 151 15.18 -8.74 1.15
N LYS A 152 15.37 -9.44 0.02
CA LYS A 152 14.43 -9.40 -1.12
C LYS A 152 13.06 -9.94 -0.73
N GLN A 153 13.00 -11.05 0.02
CA GLN A 153 11.71 -11.58 0.51
C GLN A 153 11.00 -10.61 1.47
N ILE A 154 11.75 -9.98 2.38
CA ILE A 154 11.21 -8.96 3.29
C ILE A 154 10.73 -7.74 2.50
N ALA A 155 11.52 -7.28 1.52
CA ALA A 155 11.17 -6.14 0.66
C ALA A 155 9.88 -6.39 -0.13
N THR A 156 9.70 -7.58 -0.70
CA THR A 156 8.45 -7.95 -1.38
C THR A 156 7.27 -7.93 -0.42
N TRP A 157 7.41 -8.55 0.76
CA TRP A 157 6.34 -8.54 1.76
C TRP A 157 6.01 -7.13 2.25
N ALA A 158 7.02 -6.27 2.46
CA ALA A 158 6.83 -4.90 2.91
C ALA A 158 6.04 -4.06 1.88
N ARG A 159 6.28 -4.24 0.57
CA ARG A 159 5.46 -3.57 -0.47
C ARG A 159 4.00 -4.02 -0.43
N VAL A 160 3.74 -5.31 -0.25
CA VAL A 160 2.37 -5.83 -0.14
C VAL A 160 1.69 -5.28 1.12
N ALA A 161 2.38 -5.29 2.27
CA ALA A 161 1.85 -4.77 3.52
C ALA A 161 1.57 -3.25 3.46
N ALA A 162 2.45 -2.48 2.80
CA ALA A 162 2.21 -1.07 2.53
C ALA A 162 1.00 -0.85 1.61
N GLY A 163 0.81 -1.69 0.59
CA GLY A 163 -0.39 -1.65 -0.25
C GLY A 163 -1.68 -1.94 0.52
N VAL A 164 -1.66 -2.89 1.46
CA VAL A 164 -2.80 -3.15 2.36
C VAL A 164 -3.08 -1.95 3.27
N ALA A 165 -2.05 -1.31 3.82
CA ALA A 165 -2.23 -0.10 4.62
C ALA A 165 -2.80 1.06 3.79
N ASP A 166 -2.37 1.18 2.52
CA ASP A 166 -2.82 2.23 1.61
C ASP A 166 -4.27 2.04 1.13
N ALA A 167 -4.71 0.80 0.95
CA ALA A 167 -6.07 0.46 0.53
C ALA A 167 -7.16 1.12 1.40
N HIS A 168 -6.93 1.24 2.71
CA HIS A 168 -7.84 1.91 3.65
C HIS A 168 -7.96 3.43 3.46
N ASN A 169 -7.12 4.02 2.61
CA ASN A 169 -7.14 5.45 2.26
C ASN A 169 -7.62 5.67 0.81
N VAL A 170 -8.02 4.63 0.09
CA VAL A 170 -8.49 4.75 -1.29
C VAL A 170 -9.97 5.13 -1.28
N ARG A 171 -10.26 6.28 -1.88
CA ARG A 171 -11.61 6.66 -2.32
C ARG A 171 -11.69 6.56 -3.84
N CYS A 172 -12.64 5.77 -4.33
CA CYS A 172 -12.99 5.61 -5.73
C CYS A 172 -14.29 6.35 -6.04
N LEU A 173 -14.30 7.20 -7.06
CA LEU A 173 -15.52 7.85 -7.54
C LEU A 173 -16.04 7.18 -8.81
N MET A 174 -17.28 6.71 -8.75
CA MET A 174 -17.98 6.18 -9.92
C MET A 174 -18.73 7.31 -10.63
N PHE A 175 -18.25 7.73 -11.81
CA PHE A 175 -18.99 8.63 -12.69
C PHE A 175 -19.93 7.81 -13.58
N GLY A 176 -21.19 7.73 -13.14
CA GLY A 176 -22.16 6.77 -13.67
C GLY A 176 -22.14 5.47 -12.86
N MET A 177 -23.19 4.65 -13.02
CA MET A 177 -23.27 3.31 -12.41
C MET A 177 -22.53 2.28 -13.29
N ASN A 178 -22.60 0.99 -12.94
CA ASN A 178 -22.18 -0.09 -13.84
C ASN A 178 -22.92 -0.05 -15.19
N MET A 179 -22.28 -0.53 -16.26
CA MET A 179 -22.94 -0.79 -17.54
C MET A 179 -24.13 -1.74 -17.36
N ASN A 180 -25.23 -1.43 -18.04
CA ASN A 180 -26.46 -2.21 -17.93
C ASN A 180 -26.26 -3.70 -18.28
N ASN A 181 -26.79 -4.59 -17.44
CA ASN A 181 -26.76 -6.05 -17.59
C ASN A 181 -25.37 -6.70 -17.50
N VAL A 182 -24.36 -6.02 -16.95
CA VAL A 182 -23.03 -6.59 -16.68
C VAL A 182 -22.98 -7.16 -15.26
N ALA A 183 -22.37 -8.33 -15.09
CA ALA A 183 -22.33 -9.03 -13.80
C ALA A 183 -20.98 -8.90 -13.06
N VAL A 184 -19.85 -8.95 -13.77
CA VAL A 184 -18.52 -9.08 -13.12
C VAL A 184 -18.03 -7.80 -12.46
N THR A 185 -18.49 -6.64 -12.96
CA THR A 185 -18.16 -5.31 -12.44
C THR A 185 -19.13 -4.85 -11.35
N ASP A 186 -20.24 -5.59 -11.17
CA ASP A 186 -21.19 -5.39 -10.08
C ASP A 186 -20.66 -6.11 -8.83
N GLY A 187 -21.18 -5.77 -7.65
CA GLY A 187 -20.74 -6.40 -6.42
C GLY A 187 -21.20 -5.71 -5.15
N ASP A 188 -20.75 -6.27 -4.03
CA ASP A 188 -21.05 -5.77 -2.70
C ASP A 188 -19.96 -4.77 -2.25
N ARG A 189 -20.21 -3.48 -2.47
CA ARG A 189 -19.32 -2.39 -2.04
C ARG A 189 -19.13 -2.34 -0.52
N VAL A 190 -20.11 -2.81 0.27
CA VAL A 190 -20.01 -2.85 1.73
C VAL A 190 -19.02 -3.93 2.16
N GLU A 191 -19.11 -5.14 1.58
CA GLU A 191 -18.13 -6.20 1.84
C GLU A 191 -16.74 -5.83 1.32
N PHE A 192 -16.64 -5.13 0.18
CA PHE A 192 -15.36 -4.65 -0.36
C PHE A 192 -14.65 -3.70 0.61
N GLU A 193 -15.35 -2.71 1.16
CA GLU A 193 -14.79 -1.81 2.16
C GLU A 193 -14.46 -2.56 3.46
N GLN A 194 -15.37 -3.42 3.94
CA GLN A 194 -15.17 -4.18 5.17
C GLN A 194 -13.95 -5.12 5.10
N ARG A 195 -13.69 -5.73 3.95
CA ARG A 195 -12.63 -6.74 3.78
C ARG A 195 -11.32 -6.16 3.30
N LEU A 196 -11.37 -5.23 2.36
CA LEU A 196 -10.19 -4.73 1.64
C LEU A 196 -9.91 -3.25 1.94
N GLY A 197 -10.84 -2.50 2.52
CA GLY A 197 -10.63 -1.13 2.98
C GLY A 197 -10.91 -0.03 1.96
N TYR A 198 -11.17 -0.38 0.70
CA TYR A 198 -11.45 0.57 -0.37
C TYR A 198 -12.86 1.15 -0.21
N HIS A 199 -12.97 2.47 -0.31
CA HIS A 199 -14.24 3.19 -0.24
C HIS A 199 -14.71 3.59 -1.65
N VAL A 200 -15.94 3.26 -2.02
CA VAL A 200 -16.48 3.49 -3.38
C VAL A 200 -17.77 4.28 -3.32
N ASP A 201 -17.75 5.50 -3.84
CA ASP A 201 -18.90 6.39 -3.91
C ASP A 201 -19.44 6.52 -5.33
N TYR A 202 -20.77 6.61 -5.46
CA TYR A 202 -21.38 7.15 -6.67
C TYR A 202 -21.21 8.66 -6.71
N TYR A 203 -20.71 9.19 -7.82
CA TYR A 203 -20.62 10.62 -8.08
C TYR A 203 -21.45 10.99 -9.32
N PRO A 204 -22.49 11.84 -9.20
CA PRO A 204 -23.32 12.19 -10.35
C PRO A 204 -22.51 12.81 -11.48
N VAL A 205 -22.71 12.34 -12.71
CA VAL A 205 -22.04 12.91 -13.90
C VAL A 205 -22.40 14.38 -14.07
N SER A 206 -23.63 14.77 -13.71
CA SER A 206 -24.04 16.19 -13.67
C SER A 206 -23.16 17.06 -12.76
N SER A 207 -22.67 16.51 -11.64
CA SER A 207 -21.75 17.23 -10.74
C SER A 207 -20.34 17.30 -11.32
N LEU A 208 -19.86 16.24 -11.98
CA LEU A 208 -18.61 16.28 -12.75
C LEU A 208 -18.67 17.33 -13.87
N MET A 209 -19.83 17.46 -14.52
CA MET A 209 -20.03 18.47 -15.56
C MET A 209 -19.90 19.92 -15.05
N GLU A 210 -20.14 20.19 -13.76
CA GLU A 210 -19.86 21.51 -13.18
C GLU A 210 -18.36 21.84 -13.11
N TYR A 211 -17.49 20.82 -13.09
CA TYR A 211 -16.04 21.01 -13.27
C TYR A 211 -15.69 21.23 -14.73
N PHE A 212 -16.30 20.46 -15.63
CA PHE A 212 -16.09 20.58 -17.08
C PHE A 212 -16.45 21.97 -17.62
N LYS A 213 -17.60 22.53 -17.22
CA LYS A 213 -18.03 23.89 -17.58
C LYS A 213 -17.03 24.99 -17.19
N LYS A 214 -16.22 24.75 -16.15
CA LYS A 214 -15.23 25.71 -15.63
C LYS A 214 -13.85 25.55 -16.29
N VAL A 215 -13.67 24.58 -17.19
CA VAL A 215 -12.42 24.44 -17.94
C VAL A 215 -12.41 25.47 -19.06
N THR A 216 -11.41 26.33 -19.04
CA THR A 216 -11.24 27.36 -20.07
C THR A 216 -10.56 26.80 -21.32
N ASP A 217 -10.76 27.48 -22.45
CA ASP A 217 -10.09 27.12 -23.69
C ASP A 217 -8.57 27.28 -23.58
N GLU A 218 -8.11 28.31 -22.88
CA GLU A 218 -6.69 28.57 -22.66
C GLU A 218 -6.01 27.43 -21.87
N GLU A 219 -6.69 26.87 -20.86
CA GLU A 219 -6.17 25.73 -20.10
C GLU A 219 -6.12 24.47 -20.94
N ALA A 220 -7.15 24.20 -21.74
CA ALA A 220 -7.17 23.07 -22.64
C ALA A 220 -6.07 23.20 -23.71
N ASP A 221 -5.91 24.36 -24.32
CA ASP A 221 -4.89 24.62 -25.33
C ASP A 221 -3.47 24.46 -24.75
N ALA A 222 -3.25 24.92 -23.51
CA ALA A 222 -1.98 24.71 -22.82
C ALA A 222 -1.66 23.22 -22.62
N LEU A 223 -2.64 22.41 -22.21
CA LEU A 223 -2.47 20.96 -22.05
C LEU A 223 -2.25 20.25 -23.39
N VAL A 224 -2.91 20.70 -24.46
CA VAL A 224 -2.65 20.19 -25.82
C VAL A 224 -1.21 20.46 -26.27
N GLU A 225 -0.62 21.60 -25.90
CA GLU A 225 0.80 21.86 -26.15
C GLU A 225 1.74 20.94 -25.35
N GLU A 226 1.32 20.42 -24.20
CA GLU A 226 2.04 19.36 -23.50
C GLU A 226 1.93 18.03 -24.24
N TYR A 227 0.74 17.68 -24.74
CA TYR A 227 0.54 16.46 -25.54
C TYR A 227 1.45 16.44 -26.77
N LYS A 228 1.58 17.58 -27.47
CA LYS A 228 2.47 17.72 -28.64
C LYS A 228 3.95 17.51 -28.32
N LYS A 229 4.38 17.76 -27.08
CA LYS A 229 5.77 17.55 -26.63
C LYS A 229 6.02 16.10 -26.22
N GLU A 230 5.02 15.45 -25.63
CA GLU A 230 5.16 14.12 -25.07
C GLU A 230 4.88 12.99 -26.06
N TYR A 231 4.03 13.24 -27.07
CA TYR A 231 3.54 12.20 -27.95
C TYR A 231 3.83 12.47 -29.42
N THR A 232 3.98 11.38 -30.17
CA THR A 232 3.95 11.43 -31.64
C THR A 232 2.50 11.56 -32.10
N ILE A 233 2.18 12.69 -32.70
CA ILE A 233 0.83 13.00 -33.16
C ILE A 233 0.60 12.45 -34.57
N LYS A 234 -0.52 11.73 -34.75
CA LYS A 234 -0.99 11.28 -36.05
C LYS A 234 -2.41 11.80 -36.24
N ILE A 235 -2.56 12.75 -37.16
CA ILE A 235 -3.86 13.25 -37.60
C ILE A 235 -4.60 12.11 -38.31
N ASP A 236 -5.85 11.88 -37.91
CA ASP A 236 -6.71 10.85 -38.48
C ASP A 236 -7.41 11.32 -39.76
N GLU A 237 -8.27 10.48 -40.32
CA GLU A 237 -9.05 10.76 -41.53
C GLU A 237 -10.12 11.85 -41.37
N SER A 238 -10.37 12.35 -40.16
CA SER A 238 -11.30 13.47 -39.93
C SER A 238 -10.74 14.84 -40.33
N GLY A 239 -9.43 14.92 -40.61
CA GLY A 239 -8.75 16.16 -40.99
C GLY A 239 -8.24 16.95 -39.78
N GLU A 240 -7.30 17.86 -40.02
CA GLU A 240 -6.53 18.52 -38.97
C GLU A 240 -7.38 19.35 -38.00
N GLU A 241 -8.35 20.10 -38.51
CA GLU A 241 -9.23 20.96 -37.70
C GLU A 241 -10.08 20.13 -36.72
N VAL A 242 -10.81 19.13 -37.23
CA VAL A 242 -11.67 18.25 -36.42
C VAL A 242 -10.84 17.40 -35.46
N TYR A 243 -9.65 16.95 -35.88
CA TYR A 243 -8.73 16.21 -35.03
C TYR A 243 -8.32 17.04 -33.80
N TRP A 244 -7.90 18.29 -34.01
CA TRP A 244 -7.47 19.15 -32.90
C TRP A 244 -8.62 19.57 -31.99
N GLU A 245 -9.84 19.71 -32.53
CA GLU A 245 -11.04 19.93 -31.71
C GLU A 245 -11.31 18.74 -30.77
N LYS A 246 -11.29 17.51 -31.29
CA LYS A 246 -11.43 16.28 -30.47
C LYS A 246 -10.35 16.20 -29.39
N VAL A 247 -9.10 16.51 -29.74
CA VAL A 247 -7.99 16.50 -28.78
C VAL A 247 -8.18 17.57 -27.70
N LYS A 248 -8.66 18.77 -28.06
CA LYS A 248 -8.99 19.83 -27.11
C LYS A 248 -10.13 19.43 -26.17
N ASN A 249 -11.19 18.79 -26.68
CA ASN A 249 -12.29 18.28 -25.85
C ASN A 249 -11.83 17.17 -24.88
N SER A 250 -10.90 16.31 -25.32
CA SER A 250 -10.24 15.32 -24.46
C SER A 250 -9.43 15.99 -23.34
N ALA A 251 -8.68 17.05 -23.66
CA ALA A 251 -7.94 17.84 -22.68
C ALA A 251 -8.88 18.48 -21.64
N LYS A 252 -10.05 18.97 -22.07
CA LYS A 252 -11.08 19.49 -21.13
C LYS A 252 -11.58 18.40 -20.19
N ALA A 253 -11.87 17.21 -20.71
CA ALA A 253 -12.30 16.07 -19.89
C ALA A 253 -11.22 15.69 -18.85
N GLU A 254 -9.95 15.64 -19.26
CA GLU A 254 -8.82 15.37 -18.36
C GLU A 254 -8.71 16.39 -17.23
N ILE A 255 -8.80 17.69 -17.55
CA ILE A 255 -8.74 18.75 -16.56
C ILE A 255 -9.92 18.65 -15.58
N ALA A 256 -11.13 18.39 -16.10
CA ALA A 256 -12.33 18.24 -15.27
C ALA A 256 -12.22 17.05 -14.31
N LEU A 257 -11.85 15.88 -14.82
CA LEU A 257 -11.63 14.65 -14.04
C LEU A 257 -10.55 14.87 -12.97
N ARG A 258 -9.40 15.43 -13.35
CA ARG A 258 -8.30 15.71 -12.41
C ARG A 258 -8.75 16.64 -11.28
N ARG A 259 -9.54 17.68 -11.59
CA ARG A 259 -10.03 18.64 -10.59
C ARG A 259 -11.01 17.99 -9.62
N VAL A 260 -12.02 17.27 -10.12
CA VAL A 260 -12.99 16.63 -9.22
C VAL A 260 -12.33 15.58 -8.33
N LEU A 261 -11.42 14.75 -8.88
CA LEU A 261 -10.73 13.73 -8.08
C LEU A 261 -9.88 14.38 -6.98
N LYS A 262 -9.18 15.46 -7.31
CA LYS A 262 -8.39 16.21 -6.34
C LYS A 262 -9.26 16.86 -5.25
N ASP A 263 -10.34 17.54 -5.64
CA ASP A 263 -11.19 18.28 -4.70
C ASP A 263 -12.00 17.34 -3.79
N GLU A 264 -12.35 16.15 -4.30
CA GLU A 264 -13.03 15.09 -3.55
C GLU A 264 -12.06 14.15 -2.79
N GLY A 265 -10.75 14.33 -2.92
CA GLY A 265 -9.74 13.48 -2.29
C GLY A 265 -9.79 12.02 -2.77
N ALA A 266 -10.21 11.78 -4.00
CA ALA A 266 -10.27 10.47 -4.63
C ALA A 266 -8.99 10.17 -5.41
N ILE A 267 -8.53 8.92 -5.34
CA ILE A 267 -7.32 8.44 -6.04
C ILE A 267 -7.63 7.29 -7.01
N ALA A 268 -8.91 6.97 -7.19
CA ALA A 268 -9.40 6.07 -8.21
C ALA A 268 -10.74 6.57 -8.75
N PHE A 269 -11.10 6.15 -9.97
CA PHE A 269 -12.40 6.45 -10.54
C PHE A 269 -12.83 5.44 -11.59
N THR A 270 -14.13 5.47 -11.89
CA THR A 270 -14.69 4.74 -13.02
C THR A 270 -15.44 5.70 -13.94
N THR A 271 -15.56 5.31 -15.21
CA THR A 271 -16.48 5.96 -16.16
C THR A 271 -17.45 4.92 -16.71
N ASN A 272 -18.61 5.37 -17.19
CA ASN A 272 -19.54 4.52 -17.92
C ASN A 272 -20.03 5.26 -19.17
N PHE A 273 -19.88 4.64 -20.34
CA PHE A 273 -20.31 5.26 -21.60
C PHE A 273 -21.84 5.39 -21.73
N ASP A 274 -22.62 4.67 -20.91
CA ASP A 274 -24.08 4.85 -20.81
C ASP A 274 -24.46 6.19 -20.14
N ASP A 275 -23.51 6.89 -19.49
CA ASP A 275 -23.73 8.16 -18.79
C ASP A 275 -22.53 9.11 -18.98
N LEU A 276 -22.55 9.89 -20.08
CA LEU A 276 -21.53 10.89 -20.42
C LEU A 276 -22.00 12.34 -20.19
N GLY A 277 -23.17 12.55 -19.57
CA GLY A 277 -23.83 13.84 -19.43
C GLY A 277 -25.12 13.92 -20.25
N ASP A 278 -25.36 15.05 -20.90
CA ASP A 278 -26.54 15.24 -21.74
C ASP A 278 -26.60 14.24 -22.91
N ALA A 279 -27.80 13.83 -23.32
CA ALA A 279 -27.98 12.73 -24.27
C ALA A 279 -27.78 13.11 -25.75
N ASP A 280 -27.99 14.38 -26.11
CA ASP A 280 -27.85 14.86 -27.50
C ASP A 280 -26.62 15.75 -27.64
N VAL A 281 -25.55 15.18 -28.18
CA VAL A 281 -24.29 15.89 -28.47
C VAL A 281 -24.47 17.05 -29.46
N ASN A 282 -25.57 17.09 -30.22
CA ASN A 282 -25.86 18.17 -31.15
C ASN A 282 -26.71 19.29 -30.54
N ASP A 283 -27.14 19.18 -29.28
CA ASP A 283 -27.85 20.26 -28.60
C ASP A 283 -26.91 21.46 -28.44
N PRO A 284 -27.30 22.68 -28.83
CA PRO A 284 -26.47 23.87 -28.63
C PRO A 284 -26.16 24.18 -27.15
N ASN A 285 -26.86 23.55 -26.21
CA ASN A 285 -26.62 23.64 -24.77
C ASN A 285 -26.03 22.34 -24.20
N PHE A 286 -25.52 21.43 -25.03
CA PHE A 286 -24.94 20.16 -24.59
C PHE A 286 -23.91 20.34 -23.48
N VAL A 287 -24.14 19.66 -22.37
CA VAL A 287 -23.22 19.53 -21.25
C VAL A 287 -22.91 18.06 -21.02
N GLY A 288 -21.83 17.61 -21.64
CA GLY A 288 -21.36 16.24 -21.50
C GLY A 288 -19.96 16.09 -22.06
N PHE A 289 -19.43 14.89 -21.95
CA PHE A 289 -18.30 14.47 -22.76
C PHE A 289 -18.82 14.05 -24.14
N ASP A 290 -18.35 14.71 -25.18
CA ASP A 290 -18.65 14.40 -26.59
C ASP A 290 -17.97 13.10 -27.06
N GLN A 291 -17.08 12.56 -26.24
CA GLN A 291 -16.35 11.32 -26.45
C GLN A 291 -16.06 10.65 -25.11
N ILE A 292 -15.88 9.32 -25.13
CA ILE A 292 -15.46 8.58 -23.94
C ILE A 292 -14.08 9.11 -23.49
N PRO A 293 -13.85 9.42 -22.19
CA PRO A 293 -12.57 9.90 -21.67
C PRO A 293 -11.42 8.88 -21.79
N GLY A 294 -10.89 8.66 -22.99
CA GLY A 294 -9.81 7.70 -23.26
C GLY A 294 -8.44 8.23 -22.85
N LEU A 295 -7.91 9.21 -23.59
CA LEU A 295 -6.59 9.81 -23.31
C LEU A 295 -6.53 10.42 -21.91
N ALA A 296 -7.60 11.10 -21.50
CA ALA A 296 -7.75 11.64 -20.15
C ALA A 296 -7.51 10.57 -19.06
N SER A 297 -8.16 9.40 -19.18
CA SER A 297 -7.99 8.30 -18.22
C SER A 297 -6.58 7.72 -18.28
N GLN A 298 -5.98 7.60 -19.47
CA GLN A 298 -4.60 7.13 -19.61
C GLN A 298 -3.58 8.04 -18.92
N ARG A 299 -3.74 9.37 -19.04
CA ARG A 299 -2.86 10.33 -18.37
C ARG A 299 -3.05 10.35 -16.86
N LEU A 300 -4.29 10.25 -16.37
CA LEU A 300 -4.56 10.08 -14.94
C LEU A 300 -3.96 8.77 -14.40
N MET A 301 -4.05 7.67 -15.13
CA MET A 301 -3.35 6.43 -14.75
C MET A 301 -1.83 6.61 -14.71
N ALA A 302 -1.25 7.36 -15.66
CA ALA A 302 0.18 7.67 -15.66
C ALA A 302 0.60 8.55 -14.46
N GLU A 303 -0.33 9.35 -13.91
CA GLU A 303 -0.17 10.12 -12.67
C GLU A 303 -0.35 9.28 -11.39
N GLY A 304 -0.79 8.02 -11.52
CA GLY A 304 -0.98 7.09 -10.41
C GLY A 304 -2.43 6.92 -9.93
N TYR A 305 -3.43 7.48 -10.63
CA TYR A 305 -4.82 7.22 -10.33
C TYR A 305 -5.24 5.80 -10.76
N GLY A 306 -6.05 5.14 -9.94
CA GLY A 306 -6.76 3.92 -10.36
C GLY A 306 -7.87 4.26 -11.36
N PHE A 307 -8.02 3.43 -12.40
CA PHE A 307 -9.11 3.56 -13.35
C PHE A 307 -9.75 2.21 -13.64
N GLY A 308 -11.07 2.17 -13.62
CA GLY A 308 -11.87 1.05 -14.10
C GLY A 308 -12.91 1.50 -15.11
N ALA A 309 -13.08 0.71 -16.17
CA ALA A 309 -14.00 1.03 -17.24
C ALA A 309 -15.41 0.52 -16.94
N GLU A 310 -16.44 1.12 -17.56
CA GLU A 310 -17.84 0.68 -17.46
C GLU A 310 -18.41 0.54 -16.02
N GLY A 311 -17.91 1.34 -15.09
CA GLY A 311 -18.28 1.28 -13.68
C GLY A 311 -17.59 0.17 -12.87
N ASP A 312 -16.49 -0.42 -13.35
CA ASP A 312 -15.72 -1.47 -12.66
C ASP A 312 -14.85 -0.88 -11.54
N TRP A 313 -15.37 -0.84 -10.31
CA TRP A 313 -14.78 -0.11 -9.17
C TRP A 313 -13.75 -0.91 -8.35
#